data_AF-A0A8J7RNG5-F1
#
_entry.id   AF-A0A8J7RNG5-F1
#
_cell.length_a   1.000
_cell.length_b   1.000
_cell.length_c   1.000
_cell.angle_alpha   90.00
_cell.angle_beta   90.00
_cell.angle_gamma   90.00
#
_symmetry.space_group_name_H-M   'P 1'
#
loop_
_entity.id
_entity.type
_entity.pdbx_description
1 polymer ?
#
loop_
_entity_poly.entity_id
_entity_poly.type
_entity_poly.pdbx_seq_one_letter_code
_entity_poly.pdbx_strand_id
1 'polypeptide(L)'
;MLAITKMYQELMDLIGVDDDDYELINPYKKDSDLKHVSDYYDYIIISKGYTKRVSNNTGANPDKIVEVSAVTIGSLINTLNDLKQLKIGNCQKIDESVNQLSEMNTQIHSDNEIKELVDNFNSKNIIITNTSFIQKILDDLGLNNCKVNLEMIDEICRAGCLINLGSNTMDDLQKLVIVPDYDLDKIDDLNLKDKFDSNLCILKTHDYDLELIERIENRYNQILEFIK
;
A
#
# COMPACT_ATOMS: atom_id res chain seq x y z
N MET A 1 2.61 25.95 8.59
CA MET A 1 1.35 25.29 8.23
C MET A 1 1.62 24.14 7.26
N LEU A 2 0.96 23.00 7.45
CA LEU A 2 1.11 21.82 6.61
C LEU A 2 0.06 21.79 5.48
N ALA A 3 0.41 21.20 4.35
CA ALA A 3 -0.56 20.84 3.32
C ALA A 3 -0.65 19.33 3.22
N ILE A 4 -1.85 18.76 3.15
CA ILE A 4 -2.04 17.31 3.08
C ILE A 4 -3.18 16.92 2.14
N THR A 5 -3.04 15.76 1.51
CA THR A 5 -4.13 15.20 0.70
C THR A 5 -5.21 14.59 1.58
N LYS A 6 -6.48 14.70 1.19
CA LYS A 6 -7.62 14.09 1.90
C LYS A 6 -7.41 12.61 2.28
N MET A 7 -6.71 11.84 1.45
CA MET A 7 -6.39 10.43 1.70
C MET A 7 -5.61 10.20 3.00
N TYR A 8 -4.84 11.18 3.47
CA TYR A 8 -4.02 11.05 4.69
C TYR A 8 -4.45 12.05 5.77
N GLN A 9 -5.65 12.60 5.72
CA GLN A 9 -6.09 13.58 6.71
C GLN A 9 -5.92 13.07 8.15
N GLU A 10 -6.34 11.83 8.43
CA GLU A 10 -6.21 11.19 9.75
C GLU A 10 -4.77 10.98 10.22
N LEU A 11 -3.78 11.13 9.33
CA LEU A 11 -2.38 11.18 9.76
C LEU A 11 -2.14 12.33 10.73
N MET A 12 -2.89 13.43 10.62
CA MET A 12 -2.79 14.60 11.51
C MET A 12 -3.09 14.22 12.96
N ASP A 13 -4.11 13.38 13.20
CA ASP A 13 -4.42 12.85 14.53
C ASP A 13 -3.29 11.97 15.08
N LEU A 14 -2.70 11.13 14.21
CA LEU A 14 -1.59 10.24 14.57
C LEU A 14 -0.32 11.01 14.94
N ILE A 15 -0.10 12.19 14.34
CA ILE A 15 1.06 13.03 14.62
C ILE A 15 0.74 14.19 15.58
N GLY A 16 -0.50 14.34 16.05
CA GLY A 16 -0.90 15.40 16.97
C GLY A 16 -0.77 16.80 16.38
N VAL A 17 -1.30 17.00 15.17
CA VAL A 17 -1.45 18.30 14.51
C VAL A 17 -2.93 18.68 14.52
N ASP A 18 -3.22 19.89 15.02
CA ASP A 18 -4.59 20.40 15.13
C ASP A 18 -5.13 20.87 13.76
N ASP A 19 -6.45 20.96 13.61
CA ASP A 19 -7.12 21.35 12.36
C ASP A 19 -6.73 22.75 11.84
N ASP A 20 -6.30 23.65 12.73
CA ASP A 20 -5.84 24.99 12.36
C ASP A 20 -4.39 25.02 11.82
N ASP A 21 -3.65 23.91 11.93
CA ASP A 21 -2.24 23.80 11.57
C ASP A 21 -2.00 23.08 10.23
N TYR A 22 -3.06 22.60 9.56
CA TYR A 22 -2.99 22.01 8.23
C TYR A 22 -4.12 22.43 7.29
N GLU A 23 -3.88 22.28 5.99
CA GLU A 23 -4.89 22.49 4.94
C GLU A 23 -5.00 21.28 4.02
N LEU A 24 -6.25 20.93 3.67
CA LEU A 24 -6.52 19.89 2.70
C LEU A 24 -6.37 20.42 1.28
N ILE A 25 -5.45 19.84 0.52
CA ILE A 25 -5.21 20.20 -0.88
C ILE A 25 -5.26 19.00 -1.81
N ASN A 26 -5.41 19.27 -3.12
CA ASN A 26 -5.30 18.26 -4.17
C ASN A 26 -4.15 18.59 -5.15
N PRO A 27 -2.90 18.26 -4.81
CA PRO A 27 -1.72 18.65 -5.60
C PRO A 27 -1.53 17.81 -6.87
N TYR A 28 -2.41 16.83 -7.10
CA TYR A 28 -2.31 15.92 -8.25
C TYR A 28 -2.87 16.50 -9.54
N LYS A 29 -3.66 17.56 -9.46
CA LYS A 29 -4.21 18.27 -10.61
C LYS A 29 -3.45 19.58 -10.84
N LYS A 30 -3.34 19.98 -12.11
CA LYS A 30 -2.85 21.32 -12.45
C LYS A 30 -3.95 22.29 -12.12
N ASP A 31 -3.81 22.97 -11.00
CA ASP A 31 -4.69 24.04 -10.56
C ASP A 31 -3.88 25.34 -10.52
N SER A 32 -4.43 26.43 -11.06
CA SER A 32 -3.79 27.75 -11.00
C SER A 32 -3.59 28.20 -9.57
N ASP A 33 -4.48 27.80 -8.66
CA ASP A 33 -4.47 28.23 -7.27
C ASP A 33 -3.37 27.50 -6.47
N LEU A 34 -2.86 26.39 -7.01
CA LEU A 34 -1.80 25.59 -6.39
C LEU A 34 -0.39 25.97 -6.88
N LYS A 35 -0.22 26.98 -7.75
CA LYS A 35 1.08 27.36 -8.34
C LYS A 35 2.09 28.00 -7.38
N HIS A 36 1.69 28.28 -6.15
CA HIS A 36 2.53 28.94 -5.14
C HIS A 36 2.44 28.27 -3.75
N VAL A 37 2.02 27.00 -3.73
CA VAL A 37 1.81 26.23 -2.49
C VAL A 37 3.10 26.19 -1.65
N SER A 38 4.28 26.07 -2.29
CA SER A 38 5.55 26.06 -1.55
C SER A 38 5.94 27.35 -0.84
N ASP A 39 5.32 28.47 -1.20
CA ASP A 39 5.56 29.77 -0.56
C ASP A 39 4.77 29.90 0.75
N TYR A 40 3.73 29.08 0.92
CA TYR A 40 2.79 29.16 2.04
C TYR A 40 2.90 28.00 3.02
N TYR A 41 3.26 26.80 2.54
CA TYR A 41 3.41 25.62 3.40
C TYR A 41 4.87 25.26 3.66
N ASP A 42 5.10 24.79 4.88
CA ASP A 42 6.41 24.27 5.30
C ASP A 42 6.68 22.93 4.60
N TYR A 43 5.67 22.05 4.61
CA TYR A 43 5.69 20.74 3.99
C TYR A 43 4.37 20.40 3.30
N ILE A 44 4.47 19.58 2.25
CA ILE A 44 3.34 19.01 1.52
C ILE A 44 3.37 17.49 1.67
N ILE A 45 2.38 16.93 2.33
CA ILE A 45 2.25 15.52 2.66
C ILE A 45 1.36 14.82 1.62
N ILE A 46 1.93 13.85 0.89
CA ILE A 46 1.29 13.19 -0.26
C ILE A 46 1.56 11.68 -0.28
N SER A 47 0.83 10.93 -1.10
CA SER A 47 1.15 9.51 -1.36
C SER A 47 2.55 9.34 -1.95
N LYS A 48 3.22 8.24 -1.59
CA LYS A 48 4.51 7.84 -2.15
C LYS A 48 4.48 7.64 -3.67
N GLY A 49 5.54 8.09 -4.35
CA GLY A 49 5.72 8.01 -5.81
C GLY A 49 5.20 9.22 -6.59
N TYR A 50 4.77 10.30 -5.93
CA TYR A 50 4.12 11.45 -6.54
C TYR A 50 4.92 12.75 -6.47
N THR A 51 6.08 12.80 -5.81
CA THR A 51 6.90 14.03 -5.67
C THR A 51 7.12 14.77 -6.99
N LYS A 52 7.53 14.07 -8.05
CA LYS A 52 7.77 14.70 -9.37
C LYS A 52 6.51 15.32 -9.95
N ARG A 53 5.36 14.63 -9.85
CA ARG A 53 4.08 15.12 -10.37
C ARG A 53 3.63 16.35 -9.60
N VAL A 54 3.71 16.29 -8.27
CA VAL A 54 3.30 17.40 -7.39
C VAL A 54 4.19 18.61 -7.59
N SER A 55 5.51 18.44 -7.63
CA SER A 55 6.45 19.52 -7.92
C SER A 55 6.15 20.18 -9.27
N ASN A 56 5.90 19.39 -10.32
CA ASN A 56 5.54 19.92 -11.65
C ASN A 56 4.19 20.67 -11.68
N ASN A 57 3.22 20.24 -10.87
CA ASN A 57 1.89 20.84 -10.87
C ASN A 57 1.82 22.11 -10.02
N THR A 58 2.56 22.15 -8.92
CA THR A 58 2.46 23.18 -7.88
C THR A 58 3.63 24.16 -7.85
N GLY A 59 4.73 23.84 -8.55
CA GLY A 59 5.99 24.59 -8.44
C GLY A 59 6.77 24.28 -7.15
N ALA A 60 6.28 23.36 -6.30
CA ALA A 60 6.89 23.12 -5.02
C ALA A 60 8.30 22.53 -5.12
N ASN A 61 9.19 22.99 -4.23
CA ASN A 61 10.50 22.38 -4.03
C ASN A 61 10.30 20.91 -3.59
N PRO A 62 10.87 19.92 -4.31
CA PRO A 62 10.84 18.51 -3.91
C PRO A 62 11.25 18.24 -2.45
N ASP A 63 12.16 19.03 -1.88
CA ASP A 63 12.63 18.87 -0.50
C ASP A 63 11.55 19.21 0.56
N LYS A 64 10.51 19.96 0.17
CA LYS A 64 9.34 20.25 1.00
C LYS A 64 8.23 19.22 0.82
N ILE A 65 8.39 18.25 -0.09
CA ILE A 65 7.38 17.23 -0.33
C ILE A 65 7.73 15.99 0.50
N VAL A 66 6.83 15.61 1.40
CA VAL A 66 6.96 14.42 2.25
C VAL A 66 6.02 13.34 1.72
N GLU A 67 6.61 12.21 1.33
CA GLU A 67 5.88 11.06 0.81
C GLU A 67 5.49 10.08 1.92
N VAL A 68 4.19 9.81 2.03
CA VAL A 68 3.59 8.88 2.99
C VAL A 68 3.37 7.52 2.35
N SER A 69 3.72 6.46 3.09
CA SER A 69 3.40 5.07 2.74
C SER A 69 2.55 4.46 3.84
N ALA A 70 1.27 4.23 3.56
CA ALA A 70 0.37 3.47 4.43
C ALA A 70 -0.09 2.18 3.72
N VAL A 71 0.87 1.40 3.22
CA VAL A 71 0.58 0.14 2.52
C VAL A 71 0.31 -0.98 3.51
N THR A 72 1.21 -1.10 4.49
CA THR A 72 1.17 -2.01 5.64
C THR A 72 1.31 -1.20 6.92
N ILE A 73 0.97 -1.79 8.08
CA ILE A 73 1.14 -1.13 9.38
C ILE A 73 2.61 -0.76 9.60
N GLY A 74 3.55 -1.68 9.34
CA GLY A 74 4.98 -1.39 9.39
C GLY A 74 5.40 -0.22 8.50
N SER A 75 4.77 -0.03 7.34
CA SER A 75 5.07 1.13 6.49
C SER A 75 4.53 2.46 7.01
N LEU A 76 3.37 2.44 7.69
CA LEU A 76 2.82 3.61 8.35
C LEU A 76 3.70 3.99 9.55
N ILE A 77 4.15 3.01 10.35
CA ILE A 77 5.12 3.23 11.44
C ILE A 77 6.39 3.90 10.92
N ASN A 78 6.96 3.42 9.82
CA ASN A 78 8.14 4.05 9.21
C ASN A 78 7.86 5.50 8.79
N THR A 79 6.68 5.77 8.21
CA THR A 79 6.28 7.14 7.87
C THR A 79 6.20 8.03 9.12
N LEU A 80 5.61 7.56 10.21
CA LEU A 80 5.51 8.32 11.46
C LEU A 80 6.92 8.64 12.03
N ASN A 81 7.84 7.68 11.97
CA ASN A 81 9.22 7.89 12.38
C ASN A 81 9.95 8.91 11.49
N ASP A 82 9.73 8.88 10.18
CA ASP A 82 10.29 9.86 9.25
C ASP A 82 9.77 11.28 9.57
N LEU A 83 8.45 11.42 9.82
CA LEU A 83 7.84 12.70 10.22
C LEU A 83 8.42 13.21 11.54
N LYS A 84 8.61 12.33 12.53
CA LYS A 84 9.26 12.67 13.80
C LYS A 84 10.70 13.17 13.60
N GLN A 85 11.48 12.55 12.73
CA GLN A 85 12.85 13.00 12.40
C GLN A 85 12.86 14.38 11.74
N LEU A 86 11.88 14.64 10.87
CA LEU A 86 11.68 15.94 10.24
C LEU A 86 11.09 17.00 11.19
N LYS A 87 10.76 16.60 12.44
CA LYS A 87 10.10 17.45 13.44
C LYS A 87 8.74 17.96 12.97
N ILE A 88 8.01 17.12 12.23
CA ILE A 88 6.64 17.38 11.78
C ILE A 88 5.69 16.68 12.76
N GLY A 89 4.88 17.48 13.46
CA GLY A 89 3.97 17.01 14.50
C GLY A 89 4.58 16.90 15.90
N ASN A 90 3.79 16.41 16.84
CA ASN A 90 4.14 16.22 18.23
C ASN A 90 4.87 14.88 18.43
N CYS A 91 6.15 14.94 18.79
CA CYS A 91 6.99 13.74 19.01
C CYS A 91 6.39 12.75 20.02
N GLN A 92 5.77 13.22 21.10
CA GLN A 92 5.17 12.34 22.11
C GLN A 92 3.95 11.62 21.54
N LYS A 93 3.07 12.36 20.84
CA LYS A 93 1.90 11.77 20.18
C LYS A 93 2.30 10.76 19.10
N ILE A 94 3.36 11.05 18.35
CA ILE A 94 3.92 10.10 17.37
C ILE A 94 4.41 8.83 18.07
N ASP A 95 5.12 8.94 19.19
CA ASP A 95 5.58 7.76 19.94
C ASP A 95 4.42 6.92 20.47
N GLU A 96 3.36 7.56 20.97
CA GLU A 96 2.13 6.88 21.39
C GLU A 96 1.48 6.12 20.22
N SER A 97 1.31 6.78 19.07
CA SER A 97 0.76 6.18 17.84
C SER A 97 1.63 5.03 17.32
N VAL A 98 2.95 5.18 17.31
CA VAL A 98 3.90 4.13 16.91
C VAL A 98 3.80 2.92 17.83
N ASN A 99 3.68 3.12 19.15
CA ASN A 99 3.54 2.01 20.09
C ASN A 99 2.24 1.24 19.84
N GLN A 100 1.10 1.94 19.70
CA GLN A 100 -0.19 1.32 19.39
C GLN A 100 -0.16 0.52 18.09
N LEU A 101 0.39 1.11 17.02
CA LEU A 101 0.52 0.44 15.73
C LEU A 101 1.47 -0.76 15.81
N SER A 102 2.54 -0.68 16.61
CA SER A 102 3.50 -1.78 16.78
C SER A 102 2.88 -2.97 17.51
N GLU A 103 2.04 -2.72 18.51
CA GLU A 103 1.25 -3.76 19.19
C GLU A 103 0.31 -4.45 18.21
N MET A 104 -0.45 -3.68 17.43
CA MET A 104 -1.35 -4.20 16.40
C MET A 104 -0.61 -5.00 15.32
N ASN A 105 0.54 -4.51 14.85
CA ASN A 105 1.40 -5.22 13.89
C ASN A 105 1.86 -6.56 14.49
N THR A 106 2.25 -6.57 15.77
CA THR A 106 2.66 -7.79 16.47
C THR A 106 1.52 -8.78 16.58
N GLN A 107 0.30 -8.33 16.87
CA GLN A 107 -0.88 -9.20 16.95
C GLN A 107 -1.14 -9.89 15.61
N ILE A 108 -1.17 -9.13 14.50
CA ILE A 108 -1.39 -9.67 13.15
C ILE A 108 -0.36 -10.74 12.79
N HIS A 109 0.93 -10.48 13.01
CA HIS A 109 2.00 -11.43 12.66
C HIS A 109 2.23 -12.53 13.70
N SER A 110 1.61 -12.46 14.88
CA SER A 110 1.74 -13.48 15.92
C SER A 110 0.55 -14.43 15.97
N ASP A 111 -0.54 -14.10 15.31
CA ASP A 111 -1.75 -14.92 15.22
C ASP A 111 -1.44 -16.29 14.60
N ASN A 112 -1.74 -17.36 15.35
CA ASN A 112 -1.43 -18.73 14.94
C ASN A 112 -2.36 -19.22 13.82
N GLU A 113 -3.62 -18.75 13.77
CA GLU A 113 -4.57 -19.14 12.73
C GLU A 113 -4.13 -18.54 11.39
N ILE A 114 -3.68 -17.28 11.39
CA ILE A 114 -3.12 -16.64 10.20
C ILE A 114 -1.86 -17.35 9.74
N LYS A 115 -0.94 -17.69 10.65
CA LYS A 115 0.29 -18.41 10.30
C LYS A 115 0.00 -19.78 9.70
N GLU A 116 -0.87 -20.56 10.32
CA GLU A 116 -1.24 -21.88 9.82
C GLU A 116 -1.92 -21.79 8.45
N LEU A 117 -2.79 -20.80 8.25
CA LEU A 117 -3.41 -20.50 6.95
C LEU A 117 -2.34 -20.20 5.89
N VAL A 118 -1.42 -19.28 6.19
CA VAL A 118 -0.35 -18.87 5.27
C VAL A 118 0.60 -20.03 4.95
N ASP A 119 1.00 -20.82 5.93
CA ASP A 119 1.87 -21.99 5.74
C ASP A 119 1.19 -23.06 4.87
N ASN A 120 -0.08 -23.36 5.16
CA ASN A 120 -0.87 -24.29 4.37
C ASN A 120 -1.04 -23.80 2.93
N PHE A 121 -1.31 -22.50 2.74
CA PHE A 121 -1.41 -21.89 1.42
C PHE A 121 -0.08 -21.99 0.66
N ASN A 122 1.02 -21.53 1.27
CA ASN A 122 2.36 -21.50 0.68
C ASN A 122 2.90 -22.88 0.28
N SER A 123 2.42 -23.96 0.91
CA SER A 123 2.81 -25.34 0.58
C SER A 123 2.36 -25.79 -0.82
N LYS A 124 1.33 -25.15 -1.38
CA LYS A 124 0.67 -25.55 -2.64
C LYS A 124 0.47 -24.41 -3.62
N ASN A 125 0.65 -23.17 -3.18
CA ASN A 125 0.27 -22.01 -3.95
C ASN A 125 1.37 -20.95 -4.01
N ILE A 126 1.29 -20.12 -5.03
CA ILE A 126 2.03 -18.87 -5.16
C ILE A 126 1.11 -17.78 -5.70
N ILE A 127 1.28 -16.56 -5.20
CA ILE A 127 0.54 -15.39 -5.69
C ILE A 127 1.36 -14.65 -6.74
N ILE A 128 0.75 -14.39 -7.88
CA ILE A 128 1.26 -13.53 -8.94
C ILE A 128 0.58 -12.17 -8.81
N THR A 129 1.38 -11.10 -8.83
CA THR A 129 0.85 -9.73 -8.82
C THR A 129 1.61 -8.85 -9.79
N ASN A 130 1.02 -7.70 -10.16
CA ASN A 130 1.62 -6.76 -11.09
C ASN A 130 2.18 -5.48 -10.44
N THR A 131 2.00 -5.30 -9.13
CA THR A 131 2.38 -4.04 -8.46
C THR A 131 3.24 -4.26 -7.24
N SER A 132 4.15 -3.32 -6.98
CA SER A 132 4.94 -3.27 -5.75
C SER A 132 4.08 -3.00 -4.52
N PHE A 133 2.92 -2.35 -4.70
CA PHE A 133 1.95 -2.11 -3.64
C PHE A 133 1.41 -3.42 -3.08
N ILE A 134 0.86 -4.29 -3.93
CA ILE A 134 0.33 -5.59 -3.50
C ILE A 134 1.45 -6.50 -3.03
N GLN A 135 2.58 -6.56 -3.75
CA GLN A 135 3.75 -7.34 -3.35
C GLN A 135 4.16 -7.02 -1.91
N LYS A 136 4.19 -5.74 -1.52
CA LYS A 136 4.53 -5.34 -0.16
C LYS A 136 3.53 -5.85 0.90
N ILE A 137 2.24 -5.94 0.57
CA ILE A 137 1.22 -6.50 1.49
C ILE A 137 1.42 -8.02 1.63
N LEU A 138 1.71 -8.69 0.51
CA LEU A 138 1.97 -10.13 0.49
C LEU A 138 3.24 -10.49 1.28
N ASP A 139 4.32 -9.73 1.09
CA ASP A 139 5.58 -9.89 1.82
C ASP A 139 5.36 -9.72 3.33
N ASP A 140 4.55 -8.74 3.73
CA ASP A 140 4.21 -8.45 5.12
C ASP A 140 3.38 -9.58 5.76
N LEU A 141 2.45 -10.18 5.02
CA LEU A 141 1.69 -11.37 5.45
C LEU A 141 2.51 -12.68 5.37
N GLY A 142 3.71 -12.68 4.80
CA GLY A 142 4.54 -13.88 4.63
C GLY A 142 4.08 -14.81 3.50
N LEU A 143 3.34 -14.30 2.51
CA LEU A 143 2.84 -15.08 1.37
C LEU A 143 3.89 -15.18 0.27
N ASN A 144 4.10 -16.41 -0.22
CA ASN A 144 4.93 -16.67 -1.39
C ASN A 144 4.34 -15.95 -2.60
N ASN A 145 5.12 -15.05 -3.19
CA ASN A 145 4.65 -14.24 -4.30
C ASN A 145 5.72 -13.96 -5.35
N CYS A 146 5.25 -13.59 -6.55
CA CYS A 146 6.08 -13.11 -7.63
C CYS A 146 5.43 -11.90 -8.29
N LYS A 147 6.20 -10.80 -8.42
CA LYS A 147 5.76 -9.63 -9.17
C LYS A 147 6.18 -9.74 -10.63
N VAL A 148 5.23 -9.59 -11.53
CA VAL A 148 5.41 -9.70 -12.98
C VAL A 148 4.75 -8.53 -13.69
N ASN A 149 5.02 -8.33 -14.99
CA ASN A 149 4.21 -7.38 -15.76
C ASN A 149 2.82 -7.98 -16.01
N LEU A 150 1.78 -7.15 -15.97
CA LEU A 150 0.39 -7.60 -16.14
C LEU A 150 0.19 -8.41 -17.44
N GLU A 151 0.81 -7.95 -18.54
CA GLU A 151 0.80 -8.60 -19.86
C GLU A 151 1.47 -9.98 -19.86
N MET A 152 2.36 -10.25 -18.90
CA MET A 152 3.09 -11.52 -18.79
C MET A 152 2.39 -12.54 -17.88
N ILE A 153 1.32 -12.16 -17.16
CA ILE A 153 0.65 -13.04 -16.18
C ILE A 153 0.18 -14.33 -16.85
N ASP A 154 -0.51 -14.24 -17.99
CA ASP A 154 -1.04 -15.40 -18.72
C ASP A 154 0.07 -16.33 -19.19
N GLU A 155 1.18 -15.77 -19.71
CA GLU A 155 2.34 -16.55 -20.13
C GLU A 155 3.00 -17.27 -18.94
N ILE A 156 3.20 -16.57 -17.82
CA ILE A 156 3.82 -17.10 -16.60
C ILE A 156 2.94 -18.17 -15.94
N CYS A 157 1.63 -18.04 -16.02
CA CYS A 157 0.70 -19.04 -15.51
C CYS A 157 0.64 -20.30 -16.39
N ARG A 158 0.89 -20.18 -17.69
CA ARG A 158 0.95 -21.32 -18.63
C ARG A 158 2.33 -21.97 -18.70
N ALA A 159 3.39 -21.18 -18.58
CA ALA A 159 4.75 -21.67 -18.52
C ALA A 159 4.97 -22.34 -17.16
N GLY A 160 5.56 -23.55 -17.17
CA GLY A 160 6.23 -24.04 -15.98
C GLY A 160 7.29 -23.01 -15.58
N CYS A 161 7.09 -22.35 -14.45
CA CYS A 161 8.00 -21.31 -13.99
C CYS A 161 9.05 -21.96 -13.09
N LEU A 162 10.28 -22.05 -13.58
CA LEU A 162 11.42 -22.43 -12.75
C LEU A 162 11.84 -21.25 -11.86
N ILE A 163 11.05 -20.91 -10.85
CA ILE A 163 11.54 -20.10 -9.72
C ILE A 163 11.87 -21.07 -8.59
N ASN A 164 13.15 -21.11 -8.25
CA ASN A 164 13.66 -22.02 -7.23
C ASN A 164 13.31 -21.46 -5.85
N LEU A 165 12.27 -22.02 -5.21
CA LEU A 165 11.83 -21.69 -3.84
C LEU A 165 12.47 -22.64 -2.79
N GLY A 166 13.51 -23.41 -3.15
CA GLY A 166 14.15 -24.38 -2.26
C GLY A 166 13.92 -25.83 -2.72
N SER A 167 13.22 -26.65 -1.93
CA SER A 167 13.01 -28.08 -2.25
C SER A 167 11.84 -28.38 -3.20
N ASN A 168 11.01 -27.37 -3.51
CA ASN A 168 9.87 -27.49 -4.42
C ASN A 168 10.12 -26.65 -5.68
N THR A 169 9.77 -27.18 -6.84
CA THR A 169 9.71 -26.44 -8.10
C THR A 169 8.35 -25.73 -8.23
N MET A 170 8.32 -24.47 -8.68
CA MET A 170 7.07 -23.68 -8.85
C MET A 170 6.07 -24.30 -9.86
N ASP A 171 6.47 -25.31 -10.60
CA ASP A 171 5.63 -26.06 -11.53
C ASP A 171 4.53 -26.84 -10.80
N ASP A 172 4.79 -27.26 -9.56
CA ASP A 172 3.84 -28.02 -8.74
C ASP A 172 2.88 -27.11 -7.95
N LEU A 173 3.10 -25.79 -7.97
CA LEU A 173 2.28 -24.83 -7.25
C LEU A 173 1.16 -24.27 -8.13
N GLN A 174 -0.04 -24.22 -7.55
CA GLN A 174 -1.17 -23.48 -8.10
C GLN A 174 -0.89 -21.98 -8.05
N LYS A 175 -1.21 -21.29 -9.15
CA LYS A 175 -0.89 -19.87 -9.35
C LYS A 175 -2.18 -19.08 -9.20
N LEU A 176 -2.22 -18.20 -8.20
CA LEU A 176 -3.32 -17.28 -7.98
C LEU A 176 -2.87 -15.87 -8.38
N VAL A 177 -3.78 -15.04 -8.84
CA VAL A 177 -3.48 -13.71 -9.35
C VAL A 177 -4.16 -12.68 -8.45
N ILE A 178 -3.40 -11.73 -7.92
CA ILE A 178 -3.96 -10.57 -7.20
C ILE A 178 -3.53 -9.28 -7.90
N VAL A 179 -4.54 -8.53 -8.34
CA VAL A 179 -4.39 -7.28 -9.10
C VAL A 179 -5.17 -6.16 -8.42
N PRO A 180 -4.75 -4.89 -8.54
CA PRO A 180 -5.45 -3.79 -7.92
C PRO A 180 -6.68 -3.37 -8.73
N ASP A 181 -7.70 -2.85 -8.04
CA ASP A 181 -8.91 -2.28 -8.63
C ASP A 181 -8.66 -1.09 -9.57
N TYR A 182 -7.56 -0.36 -9.45
CA TYR A 182 -7.22 0.71 -10.39
C TYR A 182 -6.68 0.21 -11.75
N ASP A 183 -6.45 -1.10 -11.92
CA ASP A 183 -6.05 -1.72 -13.21
C ASP A 183 -7.23 -2.42 -13.92
N LEU A 184 -8.49 -2.16 -13.51
CA LEU A 184 -9.70 -2.81 -14.07
C LEU A 184 -9.78 -2.79 -15.60
N ASP A 185 -9.50 -1.67 -16.24
CA ASP A 185 -9.54 -1.57 -17.71
C ASP A 185 -8.58 -2.57 -18.36
N LYS A 186 -7.37 -2.73 -17.80
CA LYS A 186 -6.37 -3.68 -18.32
C LYS A 186 -6.73 -5.13 -18.02
N ILE A 187 -7.38 -5.38 -16.88
CA ILE A 187 -7.89 -6.71 -16.51
C ILE A 187 -8.90 -7.19 -17.55
N ASP A 188 -9.80 -6.29 -17.97
CA ASP A 188 -10.81 -6.56 -18.99
C ASP A 188 -10.18 -6.70 -20.38
N ASP A 189 -9.26 -5.80 -20.76
CA ASP A 189 -8.55 -5.86 -22.05
C ASP A 189 -7.75 -7.17 -22.25
N LEU A 190 -7.12 -7.67 -21.18
CA LEU A 190 -6.35 -8.92 -21.18
C LEU A 190 -7.22 -10.17 -20.98
N ASN A 191 -8.52 -9.97 -20.76
CA ASN A 191 -9.50 -10.99 -20.41
C ASN A 191 -9.06 -11.90 -19.25
N LEU A 192 -8.53 -11.29 -18.17
CA LEU A 192 -8.01 -12.08 -17.03
C LEU A 192 -9.13 -12.75 -16.24
N LYS A 193 -10.33 -12.15 -16.19
CA LYS A 193 -11.49 -12.73 -15.48
C LYS A 193 -11.86 -14.10 -16.05
N ASP A 194 -12.00 -14.20 -17.38
CA ASP A 194 -12.34 -15.50 -18.01
C ASP A 194 -11.20 -16.52 -17.90
N LYS A 195 -9.94 -16.04 -17.89
CA LYS A 195 -8.76 -16.92 -17.84
C LYS A 195 -8.50 -17.52 -16.47
N PHE A 196 -8.74 -16.76 -15.41
CA PHE A 196 -8.36 -17.12 -14.05
C PHE A 196 -9.54 -17.43 -13.15
N ASP A 197 -10.74 -16.94 -13.46
CA ASP A 197 -11.98 -17.19 -12.71
C ASP A 197 -11.77 -17.08 -11.19
N SER A 198 -11.98 -18.16 -10.43
CA SER A 198 -11.81 -18.20 -8.97
C SER A 198 -10.36 -18.00 -8.49
N ASN A 199 -9.37 -18.05 -9.38
CA ASN A 199 -7.96 -17.80 -9.06
C ASN A 199 -7.57 -16.31 -9.22
N LEU A 200 -8.53 -15.43 -9.52
CA LEU A 200 -8.30 -13.98 -9.62
C LEU A 200 -8.94 -13.25 -8.44
N CYS A 201 -8.13 -12.48 -7.71
CA CYS A 201 -8.58 -11.50 -6.73
C CYS A 201 -8.32 -10.08 -7.26
N ILE A 202 -9.37 -9.26 -7.27
CA ILE A 202 -9.26 -7.82 -7.52
C ILE A 202 -9.26 -7.14 -6.15
N LEU A 203 -8.08 -6.72 -5.71
CA LEU A 203 -7.89 -6.08 -4.42
C LEU A 203 -8.40 -4.64 -4.49
N LYS A 204 -9.39 -4.31 -3.66
CA LYS A 204 -9.79 -2.91 -3.44
C LYS A 204 -8.67 -2.18 -2.71
N THR A 205 -8.02 -1.25 -3.40
CA THR A 205 -6.80 -0.60 -2.88
C THR A 205 -7.12 0.64 -2.05
N HIS A 206 -8.24 1.29 -2.36
CA HIS A 206 -8.68 2.53 -1.73
C HIS A 206 -10.19 2.50 -1.47
N ASP A 207 -10.58 2.14 -0.25
CA ASP A 207 -11.94 2.37 0.23
C ASP A 207 -11.97 3.69 0.99
N TYR A 208 -12.52 4.73 0.36
CA TYR A 208 -12.56 6.08 0.93
C TYR A 208 -13.59 6.24 2.06
N ASP A 209 -14.44 5.22 2.27
CA ASP A 209 -15.39 5.18 3.39
C ASP A 209 -14.74 4.63 4.67
N LEU A 210 -13.52 4.09 4.58
CA LEU A 210 -12.73 3.58 5.71
C LEU A 210 -11.65 4.56 6.15
N GLU A 211 -11.33 4.51 7.44
CA GLU A 211 -10.21 5.21 8.04
C GLU A 211 -8.85 4.66 7.55
N LEU A 212 -7.75 5.38 7.75
CA LEU A 212 -6.40 5.07 7.31
C LEU A 212 -5.93 3.70 7.78
N ILE A 213 -6.14 3.39 9.06
CA ILE A 213 -5.78 2.10 9.65
C ILE A 213 -6.72 1.01 9.13
N GLU A 214 -8.04 1.27 9.13
CA GLU A 214 -9.06 0.35 8.62
C GLU A 214 -8.82 -0.02 7.16
N ARG A 215 -8.34 0.90 6.32
CA ARG A 215 -7.93 0.61 4.93
C ARG A 215 -6.77 -0.37 4.85
N ILE A 216 -5.83 -0.35 5.81
CA ILE A 216 -4.74 -1.33 5.87
C ILE A 216 -5.31 -2.70 6.26
N GLU A 217 -6.09 -2.77 7.33
CA GLU A 217 -6.72 -4.01 7.80
C GLU A 217 -7.65 -4.63 6.76
N ASN A 218 -8.44 -3.80 6.07
CA ASN A 218 -9.33 -4.24 5.00
C ASN A 218 -8.57 -4.92 3.86
N ARG A 219 -7.37 -4.45 3.50
CA ARG A 219 -6.54 -5.10 2.48
C ARG A 219 -5.98 -6.43 2.96
N TYR A 220 -5.56 -6.53 4.23
CA TYR A 220 -5.16 -7.82 4.79
C TYR A 220 -6.34 -8.79 4.76
N ASN A 221 -7.51 -8.37 5.23
CA ASN A 221 -8.71 -9.21 5.27
C ASN A 221 -9.13 -9.69 3.87
N GLN A 222 -9.10 -8.82 2.85
CA GLN A 222 -9.38 -9.22 1.47
C GLN A 222 -8.43 -10.34 0.97
N ILE A 223 -7.14 -10.25 1.31
CA ILE A 223 -6.16 -11.27 0.91
C ILE A 223 -6.35 -12.55 1.73
N LEU A 224 -6.53 -12.44 3.04
CA LEU A 224 -6.72 -13.59 3.92
C LEU A 224 -8.00 -14.37 3.56
N GLU A 225 -9.10 -13.68 3.25
CA GLU A 225 -10.33 -14.33 2.78
C GLU A 225 -10.15 -15.00 1.41
N PHE A 226 -9.31 -14.45 0.54
CA PHE A 226 -9.05 -15.03 -0.78
C PHE A 226 -8.21 -16.32 -0.72
N ILE A 227 -7.35 -16.48 0.29
CA ILE A 227 -6.45 -17.64 0.41
C ILE A 227 -7.00 -18.76 1.32
N LYS A 228 -8.16 -18.56 1.95
CA LYS A 228 -8.88 -19.57 2.74
C LYS A 228 -9.43 -20.69 1.88
#